data_AF-A0AA35XLQ8-F1
#
_entry.id   AF-A0AA35XLQ8-F1
#
_cell.length_a   1.000
_cell.length_b   1.000
_cell.length_c   1.000
_cell.angle_alpha   90.00
_cell.angle_beta   90.00
_cell.angle_gamma   90.00
#
_symmetry.space_group_name_H-M   'P 1'
#
loop_
_entity.id
_entity.type
_entity.pdbx_description
1 polymer ?
#
loop_
_entity_poly.entity_id
_entity_poly.type
_entity_poly.pdbx_seq_one_letter_code
_entity_poly.pdbx_strand_id
1 'polypeptide(L)'
;MWVVLGAIFVGAVQDFGALAVSIRARACPIGKVTESLIGPRAKTLFHILIFFLITLAMGVFVHIVATLFSPDFYPHLLLYLGVAAMYAGFFLTNPSFVAPAFDPYPAGAPPMFPFAFIVIACGAASGFHALVSSGTSAKQLDRESDARLVGYGAMLGESLLGLIVAVLACTAGFVSREAWLARYENWQPPDTLAGNIAAFITGTTHFLSAIGFSPGLAAAAVTVLMVSFALTSIDSATRLLRYNVAEVGGTLGVELLQNKYVASAIAVAASGSSRSSRWRASSPGLVLWQLFGTTNQVLAALALLAITVYCPQRTAD
;
A
#
# COMPACT_ATOMS: atom_id res chain seq x y z
N MET A 1 -7.01 -6.72 -15.48
CA MET A 1 -6.58 -8.13 -15.32
C MET A 1 -5.58 -8.30 -14.17
N TRP A 2 -4.43 -7.61 -14.18
CA TRP A 2 -3.40 -7.71 -13.13
C TRP A 2 -3.92 -7.47 -11.70
N VAL A 3 -4.68 -6.39 -11.47
CA VAL A 3 -5.28 -6.05 -10.17
C VAL A 3 -6.15 -7.16 -9.58
N VAL A 4 -6.77 -7.98 -10.43
CA VAL A 4 -7.67 -9.06 -9.99
C VAL A 4 -6.90 -10.36 -9.84
N LEU A 5 -6.24 -10.83 -10.91
CA LEU A 5 -5.56 -12.13 -10.90
C LEU A 5 -4.32 -12.11 -10.01
N GLY A 6 -3.54 -11.03 -10.05
CA GLY A 6 -2.37 -10.86 -9.19
C GLY A 6 -2.75 -10.85 -7.72
N ALA A 7 -3.84 -10.16 -7.36
CA ALA A 7 -4.34 -10.15 -5.99
C ALA A 7 -4.79 -11.53 -5.52
N ILE A 8 -5.57 -12.25 -6.34
CA ILE A 8 -6.13 -13.57 -5.98
C ILE A 8 -5.04 -14.63 -5.81
N PHE A 9 -4.10 -14.70 -6.77
CA PHE A 9 -3.15 -15.81 -6.86
C PHE A 9 -1.81 -15.54 -6.20
N VAL A 10 -1.40 -14.28 -6.06
CA VAL A 10 -0.09 -13.92 -5.49
C VAL A 10 -0.29 -13.20 -4.17
N GLY A 11 -1.02 -12.08 -4.17
CA GLY A 11 -1.08 -11.18 -3.00
C GLY A 11 -1.79 -11.82 -1.82
N ALA A 12 -3.00 -12.34 -2.05
CA ALA A 12 -3.81 -12.96 -1.01
C ALA A 12 -3.16 -14.25 -0.48
N VAL A 13 -2.44 -14.98 -1.33
CA VAL A 13 -1.66 -16.17 -0.95
C VAL A 13 -0.46 -15.77 -0.10
N GLN A 14 0.24 -14.71 -0.47
CA GLN A 14 1.39 -14.18 0.27
C GLN A 14 0.98 -13.70 1.66
N ASP A 15 -0.06 -12.88 1.75
CA ASP A 15 -0.51 -12.29 3.01
C ASP A 15 -1.04 -13.35 3.98
N PHE A 16 -1.86 -14.27 3.45
CA PHE A 16 -2.30 -15.43 4.22
C PHE A 16 -1.13 -16.32 4.65
N GLY A 17 -0.18 -16.58 3.75
CA GLY A 17 0.99 -17.41 4.04
C GLY A 17 1.88 -16.80 5.11
N ALA A 18 2.18 -15.50 5.02
CA ALA A 18 2.99 -14.77 6.01
C ALA A 18 2.31 -14.78 7.39
N LEU A 19 0.99 -14.60 7.41
CA LEU A 19 0.17 -14.67 8.61
C LEU A 19 0.18 -16.08 9.23
N ALA A 20 -0.09 -17.11 8.44
CA ALA A 20 -0.15 -18.50 8.88
C ALA A 20 1.20 -18.99 9.40
N VAL A 21 2.30 -18.67 8.71
CA VAL A 21 3.66 -18.99 9.15
C VAL A 21 3.97 -18.30 10.47
N SER A 22 3.61 -17.02 10.62
CA SER A 22 3.83 -16.28 11.88
C SER A 22 3.03 -16.89 13.05
N ILE A 23 1.74 -17.19 12.85
CA ILE A 23 0.90 -17.82 13.90
C ILE A 23 1.54 -19.13 14.38
N ARG A 24 1.97 -19.99 13.43
CA ARG A 24 2.63 -21.26 13.74
C ARG A 24 4.03 -21.11 14.34
N ALA A 25 4.66 -19.96 14.15
CA ALA A 25 5.92 -19.55 14.76
C ALA A 25 5.72 -18.70 16.03
N ARG A 26 4.60 -18.85 16.75
CA ARG A 26 4.27 -18.11 17.99
C ARG A 26 4.15 -16.60 17.80
N ALA A 27 3.53 -16.19 16.70
CA ALA A 27 3.34 -14.79 16.30
C ALA A 27 4.65 -13.99 16.24
N CYS A 28 5.74 -14.65 15.84
CA CYS A 28 7.03 -14.01 15.61
C CYS A 28 7.03 -13.25 14.26
N PRO A 29 7.64 -12.05 14.19
CA PRO A 29 7.80 -11.35 12.92
C PRO A 29 8.51 -12.21 11.88
N ILE A 30 8.15 -12.05 10.60
CA ILE A 30 8.73 -12.85 9.50
C ILE A 30 10.26 -12.70 9.40
N GLY A 31 10.84 -11.58 9.83
CA GLY A 31 12.28 -11.40 9.90
C GLY A 31 12.97 -12.34 10.90
N LYS A 32 12.30 -12.63 12.04
CA LYS A 32 12.79 -13.57 13.05
C LYS A 32 12.55 -15.03 12.65
N VAL A 33 11.45 -15.31 11.96
CA VAL A 33 11.22 -16.63 11.35
C VAL A 33 12.32 -16.94 10.32
N THR A 34 12.66 -15.96 9.50
CA THR A 34 13.74 -16.08 8.51
C THR A 34 15.11 -16.35 9.16
N GLU A 35 15.38 -15.79 10.34
CA GLU A 35 16.60 -16.08 11.11
C GLU A 35 16.75 -17.57 11.39
N SER A 36 15.67 -18.22 11.86
CA SER A 36 15.68 -19.66 12.16
C SER A 36 15.78 -20.56 10.93
N LEU A 37 15.35 -20.08 9.76
CA LEU A 37 15.30 -20.87 8.52
C LEU A 37 16.55 -20.72 7.65
N ILE A 38 17.08 -19.51 7.53
CA ILE A 38 18.16 -19.17 6.59
C ILE A 38 19.45 -18.78 7.32
N GLY A 39 19.33 -18.03 8.42
CA GLY A 39 20.46 -17.62 9.25
C GLY A 39 20.55 -16.11 9.56
N PRO A 40 21.55 -15.69 10.32
CA PRO A 40 21.62 -14.34 10.91
C PRO A 40 21.86 -13.22 9.87
N ARG A 41 22.59 -13.50 8.79
CA ARG A 41 22.82 -12.52 7.70
C ARG A 41 21.50 -12.15 7.00
N ALA A 42 20.61 -13.11 6.80
CA ALA A 42 19.31 -12.89 6.20
C ALA A 42 18.43 -11.99 7.08
N LYS A 43 18.48 -12.20 8.41
CA LYS A 43 17.80 -11.32 9.36
C LYS A 43 18.27 -9.87 9.29
N THR A 44 19.59 -9.63 9.25
CA THR A 44 20.13 -8.27 9.14
C THR A 44 19.65 -7.59 7.86
N LEU A 45 19.69 -8.31 6.73
CA LEU A 45 19.19 -7.80 5.45
C LEU A 45 17.69 -7.46 5.53
N PHE A 46 16.88 -8.35 6.10
CA PHE A 46 15.45 -8.10 6.31
C PHE A 46 15.20 -6.82 7.11
N HIS A 47 15.90 -6.64 8.23
CA HIS A 47 15.70 -5.47 9.07
C HIS A 47 16.10 -4.16 8.38
N ILE A 48 17.20 -4.17 7.62
CA ILE A 48 17.63 -3.02 6.81
C ILE A 48 16.57 -2.68 5.76
N LEU A 49 16.07 -3.68 5.04
CA LEU A 49 15.02 -3.50 4.03
C LEU A 49 13.73 -2.99 4.66
N ILE A 50 13.32 -3.52 5.80
CA ILE A 50 12.15 -3.06 6.55
C ILE A 50 12.32 -1.59 6.96
N PHE A 51 13.49 -1.22 7.49
CA PHE A 51 13.78 0.16 7.92
C PHE A 51 13.64 1.13 6.74
N PHE A 52 14.27 0.83 5.60
CA PHE A 52 14.17 1.67 4.41
C PHE A 52 12.74 1.68 3.84
N LEU A 53 12.08 0.52 3.75
CA LEU A 53 10.71 0.41 3.25
C LEU A 53 9.77 1.31 4.04
N ILE A 54 9.75 1.17 5.37
CA ILE A 54 8.81 1.91 6.21
C ILE A 54 9.17 3.40 6.23
N THR A 55 10.46 3.76 6.25
CA THR A 55 10.89 5.17 6.18
C THR A 55 10.47 5.83 4.86
N LEU A 56 10.64 5.14 3.74
CA LEU A 56 10.22 5.62 2.42
C LEU A 56 8.70 5.73 2.32
N ALA A 57 7.96 4.72 2.81
CA ALA A 57 6.51 4.77 2.91
C ALA A 57 6.05 6.00 3.72
N MET A 58 6.70 6.26 4.85
CA MET A 58 6.39 7.43 5.68
C MET A 58 6.67 8.75 5.00
N GLY A 59 7.78 8.88 4.27
CA GLY A 59 8.04 10.08 3.46
C GLY A 59 6.92 10.36 2.46
N VAL A 60 6.41 9.32 1.78
CA VAL A 60 5.29 9.42 0.83
C VAL A 60 4.00 9.84 1.53
N PHE A 61 3.57 9.13 2.58
CA PHE A 61 2.30 9.42 3.23
C PHE A 61 2.30 10.77 3.96
N VAL A 62 3.41 11.16 4.59
CA VAL A 62 3.57 12.49 5.20
C VAL A 62 3.44 13.58 4.14
N HIS A 63 3.98 13.39 2.94
CA HIS A 63 3.81 14.33 1.84
C HIS A 63 2.35 14.44 1.39
N ILE A 64 1.64 13.31 1.24
CA ILE A 64 0.21 13.27 0.89
C ILE A 64 -0.62 14.01 1.95
N VAL A 65 -0.43 13.70 3.23
CA VAL A 65 -1.15 14.37 4.32
C VAL A 65 -0.84 15.86 4.36
N ALA A 66 0.43 16.26 4.19
CA ALA A 66 0.83 17.66 4.11
C ALA A 66 0.13 18.43 2.98
N THR A 67 -0.14 17.77 1.84
CA THR A 67 -0.89 18.38 0.72
C THR A 67 -2.39 18.45 0.93
N LEU A 68 -2.95 17.60 1.80
CA LEU A 68 -4.40 17.43 1.97
C LEU A 68 -4.91 17.86 3.35
N PHE A 69 -4.10 18.60 4.12
CA PHE A 69 -4.29 18.76 5.55
C PHE A 69 -5.70 19.25 5.93
N SER A 70 -6.42 18.40 6.65
CA SER A 70 -7.58 18.72 7.48
C SER A 70 -7.36 18.05 8.85
N PRO A 71 -7.47 18.79 9.95
CA PRO A 71 -7.42 18.20 11.28
C PRO A 71 -8.75 17.51 11.58
N ASP A 72 -8.68 16.32 12.16
CA ASP A 72 -9.77 15.60 12.84
C ASP A 72 -10.78 14.86 11.95
N PHE A 73 -10.51 13.58 11.62
CA PHE A 73 -11.50 12.48 11.61
C PHE A 73 -10.84 11.13 11.23
N TYR A 74 -11.08 10.06 12.01
CA TYR A 74 -10.58 8.70 11.71
C TYR A 74 -11.67 7.61 11.73
N PRO A 75 -12.57 7.57 10.74
CA PRO A 75 -13.50 6.47 10.57
C PRO A 75 -12.96 5.43 9.57
N HIS A 76 -12.38 4.33 10.05
CA HIS A 76 -12.11 3.17 9.20
C HIS A 76 -13.40 2.63 8.55
N LEU A 77 -14.57 2.84 9.17
CA LEU A 77 -15.88 2.55 8.59
C LEU A 77 -16.19 3.39 7.34
N LEU A 78 -15.69 4.63 7.26
CA LEU A 78 -15.92 5.49 6.10
C LEU A 78 -15.25 4.93 4.85
N LEU A 79 -14.16 4.18 4.99
CA LEU A 79 -13.52 3.51 3.85
C LEU A 79 -14.41 2.44 3.24
N TYR A 80 -15.00 1.59 4.07
CA TYR A 80 -15.91 0.56 3.58
C TYR A 80 -17.18 1.17 2.98
N LEU A 81 -17.76 2.17 3.65
CA LEU A 81 -18.94 2.88 3.15
C LEU A 81 -18.65 3.66 1.85
N GLY A 82 -17.49 4.30 1.78
CA GLY A 82 -17.04 5.06 0.62
C GLY A 82 -16.84 4.15 -0.60
N VAL A 83 -16.13 3.03 -0.44
CA VAL A 83 -15.96 2.04 -1.51
C VAL A 83 -17.31 1.46 -1.95
N ALA A 84 -18.19 1.11 -1.01
CA ALA A 84 -19.53 0.61 -1.34
C ALA A 84 -20.35 1.65 -2.14
N ALA A 85 -20.31 2.92 -1.72
CA ALA A 85 -20.96 4.01 -2.44
C ALA A 85 -20.35 4.20 -3.84
N MET A 86 -19.03 4.12 -4.00
CA MET A 86 -18.39 4.21 -5.32
C MET A 86 -18.86 3.10 -6.28
N TYR A 87 -18.98 1.86 -5.79
CA TYR A 87 -19.50 0.75 -6.58
C TYR A 87 -20.97 0.94 -6.94
N ALA A 88 -21.80 1.35 -5.98
CA ALA A 88 -23.20 1.68 -6.26
C ALA A 88 -23.31 2.78 -7.33
N GLY A 89 -22.56 3.87 -7.18
CA GLY A 89 -22.50 4.96 -8.14
C GLY A 89 -22.05 4.53 -9.52
N PHE A 90 -21.05 3.65 -9.61
CA PHE A 90 -20.59 3.07 -10.87
C PHE A 90 -21.71 2.30 -11.59
N PHE A 91 -22.40 1.39 -10.89
CA PHE A 91 -23.47 0.58 -11.50
C PHE A 91 -24.69 1.43 -11.89
N LEU A 92 -25.01 2.49 -11.14
CA LEU A 92 -26.07 3.43 -11.49
C LEU A 92 -25.70 4.30 -12.69
N THR A 93 -24.46 4.78 -12.76
CA THR A 93 -23.98 5.66 -13.83
C THR A 93 -23.80 4.89 -15.15
N ASN A 94 -23.45 3.61 -15.08
CA ASN A 94 -23.11 2.74 -16.21
C ASN A 94 -22.21 3.45 -17.24
N PRO A 95 -21.01 3.92 -16.83
CA PRO A 95 -20.19 4.75 -17.70
C PRO A 95 -19.59 3.94 -18.84
N SER A 96 -19.53 4.51 -20.03
CA SER A 96 -18.82 3.90 -21.16
C SER A 96 -17.32 3.89 -20.89
N PHE A 97 -16.65 2.79 -21.21
CA PHE A 97 -15.19 2.71 -21.17
C PHE A 97 -14.60 3.50 -22.33
N VAL A 98 -13.93 4.60 -21.98
CA VAL A 98 -13.31 5.54 -22.93
C VAL A 98 -11.89 5.11 -23.31
N ALA A 99 -11.22 4.41 -22.39
CA ALA A 99 -9.89 3.86 -22.61
C ALA A 99 -9.90 2.69 -23.63
N PRO A 100 -8.86 2.55 -24.47
CA PRO A 100 -8.72 1.39 -25.34
C PRO A 100 -8.58 0.10 -24.53
N ALA A 101 -9.27 -0.96 -24.95
CA ALA A 101 -9.26 -2.26 -24.26
C ALA A 101 -7.89 -2.95 -24.31
N PHE A 102 -7.12 -2.70 -25.37
CA PHE A 102 -5.78 -3.23 -25.56
C PHE A 102 -4.91 -2.21 -26.30
N ASP A 103 -3.81 -1.81 -25.69
CA ASP A 103 -2.74 -1.01 -26.31
C ASP A 103 -1.38 -1.57 -25.85
N PRO A 104 -0.68 -2.33 -26.71
CA PRO A 104 0.52 -3.05 -26.32
C PRO A 104 1.77 -2.16 -26.22
N TYR A 105 1.80 -1.02 -26.92
CA TYR A 105 2.96 -0.10 -26.95
C TYR A 105 2.50 1.35 -27.00
N PRO A 106 1.97 1.89 -25.90
CA PRO A 106 1.65 3.31 -25.84
C PRO A 106 2.94 4.14 -25.94
N ALA A 107 2.92 5.20 -26.73
CA ALA A 107 4.08 6.09 -26.86
C ALA A 107 4.44 6.73 -25.51
N GLY A 108 5.70 6.56 -25.07
CA GLY A 108 6.18 7.10 -23.79
C GLY A 108 5.81 6.28 -22.54
N ALA A 109 5.06 5.18 -22.67
CA ALA A 109 4.73 4.35 -21.52
C ALA A 109 5.94 3.54 -21.00
N PRO A 110 6.16 3.49 -19.68
CA PRO A 110 7.15 2.59 -19.10
C PRO A 110 6.79 1.12 -19.37
N PRO A 111 7.77 0.21 -19.48
CA PRO A 111 7.51 -1.21 -19.66
C PRO A 111 6.61 -1.76 -18.53
N MET A 112 5.56 -2.50 -18.90
CA MET A 112 4.60 -3.09 -17.94
C MET A 112 5.27 -3.87 -16.82
N PHE A 113 6.38 -4.55 -17.13
CA PHE A 113 7.29 -5.13 -16.15
C PHE A 113 8.57 -4.30 -16.07
N PRO A 114 8.99 -3.79 -14.90
CA PRO A 114 8.42 -3.99 -13.56
C PRO A 114 7.38 -2.93 -13.13
N PHE A 115 6.98 -2.02 -14.02
CA PHE A 115 6.13 -0.87 -13.67
C PHE A 115 4.86 -1.26 -12.90
N ALA A 116 4.15 -2.29 -13.34
CA ALA A 116 2.91 -2.76 -12.70
C ALA A 116 3.14 -3.24 -11.25
N PHE A 117 4.30 -3.82 -10.95
CA PHE A 117 4.66 -4.28 -9.60
C PHE A 117 5.06 -3.12 -8.68
N ILE A 118 5.62 -2.04 -9.23
CA ILE A 118 6.08 -0.89 -8.46
C ILE A 118 4.94 0.10 -8.22
N VAL A 119 4.11 0.35 -9.23
CA VAL A 119 3.07 1.39 -9.18
C VAL A 119 1.79 0.88 -8.56
N ILE A 120 1.39 -0.37 -8.84
CA ILE A 120 0.27 -1.05 -8.18
C ILE A 120 0.83 -1.86 -7.01
N ALA A 121 1.52 -1.17 -6.11
CA ALA A 121 2.39 -1.77 -5.10
C ALA A 121 1.70 -2.88 -4.29
N CYS A 122 0.51 -2.62 -3.78
CA CYS A 122 -0.19 -3.57 -2.92
C CYS A 122 -1.08 -4.57 -3.68
N GLY A 123 -1.31 -4.39 -4.98
CA GLY A 123 -2.36 -5.13 -5.71
C GLY A 123 -1.99 -6.53 -6.19
N ALA A 124 -0.75 -6.98 -6.02
CA ALA A 124 -0.34 -8.32 -6.45
C ALA A 124 0.69 -8.99 -5.54
N ALA A 125 1.63 -8.27 -4.95
CA ALA A 125 2.55 -8.81 -3.95
C ALA A 125 3.07 -7.66 -3.10
N SER A 126 3.02 -7.79 -1.77
CA SER A 126 3.32 -6.69 -0.85
C SER A 126 4.20 -7.14 0.30
N GLY A 127 5.44 -6.63 0.33
CA GLY A 127 6.35 -6.84 1.45
C GLY A 127 5.82 -6.20 2.72
N PHE A 128 5.22 -5.01 2.62
CA PHE A 128 4.62 -4.31 3.74
C PHE A 128 3.47 -5.12 4.38
N HIS A 129 2.60 -5.74 3.56
CA HIS A 129 1.53 -6.59 4.11
C HIS A 129 2.09 -7.84 4.77
N ALA A 130 3.11 -8.47 4.20
CA ALA A 130 3.79 -9.60 4.84
C ALA A 130 4.39 -9.21 6.21
N LEU A 131 4.87 -7.98 6.38
CA LEU A 131 5.32 -7.46 7.68
C LEU A 131 4.19 -7.21 8.65
N VAL A 132 3.12 -6.55 8.21
CA VAL A 132 1.97 -6.19 9.06
C VAL A 132 1.25 -7.47 9.50
N SER A 133 0.98 -8.37 8.56
CA SER A 133 0.35 -9.66 8.82
C SER A 133 1.15 -10.49 9.83
N SER A 134 2.46 -10.66 9.61
CA SER A 134 3.30 -11.46 10.50
C SER A 134 3.66 -10.78 11.83
N GLY A 135 3.85 -9.46 11.84
CA GLY A 135 4.38 -8.70 12.97
C GLY A 135 3.33 -8.14 13.92
N THR A 136 2.15 -7.79 13.41
CA THR A 136 1.04 -7.21 14.19
C THR A 136 -0.21 -8.07 14.14
N SER A 137 -0.74 -8.41 12.95
CA SER A 137 -2.04 -9.09 12.83
C SER A 137 -2.01 -10.50 13.44
N ALA A 138 -0.90 -11.23 13.29
CA ALA A 138 -0.70 -12.55 13.89
C ALA A 138 -0.85 -12.54 15.43
N LYS A 139 -0.53 -11.42 16.08
CA LYS A 139 -0.64 -11.26 17.55
C LYS A 139 -2.03 -10.86 18.02
N GLN A 140 -2.90 -10.47 17.09
CA GLN A 140 -4.24 -9.96 17.37
C GLN A 140 -5.34 -10.96 17.02
N LEU A 141 -4.99 -12.13 16.46
CA LEU A 141 -5.94 -13.17 16.11
C LEU A 141 -6.19 -14.08 17.30
N ASP A 142 -7.47 -14.28 17.62
CA ASP A 142 -7.89 -15.22 18.65
C ASP A 142 -7.84 -16.68 18.16
N ARG A 143 -8.06 -16.91 16.85
CA ARG A 143 -8.11 -18.24 16.23
C ARG A 143 -7.35 -18.28 14.90
N GLU A 144 -6.68 -19.40 14.63
CA GLU A 144 -5.99 -19.63 13.35
C GLU A 144 -6.98 -19.66 12.16
N SER A 145 -8.23 -20.08 12.37
CA SER A 145 -9.29 -20.03 11.34
C SER A 145 -9.53 -18.63 10.79
N ASP A 146 -9.36 -17.61 11.63
CA ASP A 146 -9.64 -16.22 11.29
C ASP A 146 -8.53 -15.64 10.40
N ALA A 147 -7.36 -16.29 10.36
CA ALA A 147 -6.25 -15.93 9.47
C ALA A 147 -6.66 -15.93 8.00
N ARG A 148 -7.60 -16.80 7.59
CA ARG A 148 -8.09 -16.81 6.20
C ARG A 148 -8.86 -15.53 5.88
N LEU A 149 -9.77 -15.11 6.76
CA LEU A 149 -10.54 -13.89 6.53
C LEU A 149 -9.67 -12.63 6.63
N VAL A 150 -8.78 -12.57 7.63
CA VAL A 150 -7.93 -11.40 7.90
C VAL A 150 -6.79 -11.28 6.90
N GLY A 151 -6.16 -12.37 6.48
CA GLY A 151 -5.08 -12.34 5.48
C GLY A 151 -5.64 -12.30 4.05
N TYR A 152 -6.29 -13.39 3.63
CA TYR A 152 -6.76 -13.53 2.25
C TYR A 152 -7.93 -12.57 1.94
N GLY A 153 -8.92 -12.50 2.83
CA GLY A 153 -10.11 -11.68 2.64
C GLY A 153 -9.83 -10.17 2.62
N ALA A 154 -8.96 -9.67 3.52
CA ALA A 154 -8.57 -8.27 3.52
C ALA A 154 -7.86 -7.86 2.24
N MET A 155 -6.96 -8.72 1.71
CA MET A 155 -6.27 -8.48 0.46
C MET A 155 -7.23 -8.45 -0.75
N LEU A 156 -8.27 -9.30 -0.75
CA LEU A 156 -9.34 -9.18 -1.74
C LEU A 156 -10.09 -7.84 -1.62
N GLY A 157 -10.38 -7.40 -0.40
CA GLY A 157 -11.02 -6.09 -0.14
C GLY A 157 -10.20 -4.93 -0.69
N GLU A 158 -8.87 -4.94 -0.50
CA GLU A 158 -7.98 -3.95 -1.09
C GLU A 158 -7.91 -4.03 -2.61
N SER A 159 -7.94 -5.24 -3.18
CA SER A 159 -7.99 -5.42 -4.63
C SER A 159 -9.28 -4.83 -5.24
N LEU A 160 -10.41 -4.86 -4.52
CA LEU A 160 -11.65 -4.21 -4.93
C LEU A 160 -11.51 -2.69 -4.93
N LEU A 161 -10.80 -2.10 -3.96
CA LEU A 161 -10.46 -0.68 -4.00
C LEU A 161 -9.58 -0.35 -5.22
N GLY A 162 -8.55 -1.16 -5.48
CA GLY A 162 -7.69 -1.00 -6.66
C GLY A 162 -8.47 -1.12 -7.98
N LEU A 163 -9.46 -2.03 -8.03
CA LEU A 163 -10.29 -2.26 -9.21
C LEU A 163 -11.18 -1.05 -9.51
N ILE A 164 -11.86 -0.47 -8.51
CA ILE A 164 -12.73 0.70 -8.74
C ILE A 164 -11.91 1.92 -9.15
N VAL A 165 -10.69 2.08 -8.61
CA VAL A 165 -9.74 3.13 -9.03
C VAL A 165 -9.31 2.93 -10.49
N ALA A 166 -9.03 1.70 -10.91
CA ALA A 166 -8.70 1.39 -12.29
C ALA A 166 -9.88 1.68 -13.23
N VAL A 167 -11.09 1.31 -12.83
CA VAL A 167 -12.33 1.63 -13.58
C VAL A 167 -12.52 3.13 -13.70
N LEU A 168 -12.33 3.90 -12.63
CA LEU A 168 -12.40 5.37 -12.64
C LEU A 168 -11.46 5.99 -13.67
N ALA A 169 -10.21 5.52 -13.71
CA ALA A 169 -9.21 5.97 -14.68
C ALA A 169 -9.58 5.67 -16.14
N CYS A 170 -10.41 4.65 -16.38
CA CYS A 170 -10.83 4.20 -17.70
C CYS A 170 -12.21 4.71 -18.16
N THR A 171 -13.05 5.22 -17.26
CA THR A 171 -14.49 5.47 -17.53
C THR A 171 -14.97 6.87 -17.18
N ALA A 172 -14.71 7.36 -15.96
CA ALA A 172 -15.46 8.47 -15.39
C ALA A 172 -14.62 9.72 -15.06
N GLY A 173 -13.29 9.62 -15.13
CA GLY A 173 -12.41 10.79 -15.06
C GLY A 173 -12.39 11.64 -16.34
N PHE A 174 -12.88 11.11 -17.47
CA PHE A 174 -12.79 11.75 -18.78
C PHE A 174 -14.11 11.60 -19.54
N VAL A 175 -14.75 12.73 -19.83
CA VAL A 175 -16.07 12.81 -20.49
C VAL A 175 -16.01 12.34 -21.96
N SER A 176 -14.83 12.37 -22.59
CA SER A 176 -14.63 11.97 -23.99
C SER A 176 -13.30 11.25 -24.21
N ARG A 177 -13.21 10.50 -25.32
CA ARG A 177 -11.97 9.83 -25.77
C ARG A 177 -10.84 10.81 -26.03
N GLU A 178 -11.17 12.00 -26.51
CA GLU A 178 -10.20 13.08 -26.71
C GLU A 178 -9.66 13.59 -25.37
N ALA A 179 -10.51 13.76 -24.35
CA ALA A 179 -10.07 14.17 -23.02
C ALA A 179 -9.18 13.12 -22.35
N TRP A 180 -9.48 11.83 -22.58
CA TRP A 180 -8.63 10.73 -22.12
C TRP A 180 -7.28 10.74 -22.85
N LEU A 181 -7.28 10.86 -24.18
CA LEU A 181 -6.05 10.93 -24.99
C LEU A 181 -5.21 12.14 -24.61
N ALA A 182 -5.79 13.34 -24.46
CA ALA A 182 -5.06 14.54 -24.05
C ALA A 182 -4.39 14.40 -22.66
N ARG A 183 -4.95 13.58 -21.77
CA ARG A 183 -4.36 13.32 -20.45
C ARG A 183 -3.25 12.26 -20.47
N TYR A 184 -3.34 11.30 -21.38
CA TYR A 184 -2.43 10.14 -21.44
C TYR A 184 -1.55 10.11 -22.71
N GLU A 185 -1.55 11.19 -23.51
CA GLU A 185 -0.93 11.26 -24.85
C GLU A 185 0.55 10.86 -24.85
N ASN A 186 1.30 11.30 -23.83
CA ASN A 186 2.73 11.05 -23.70
C ASN A 186 3.11 10.21 -22.48
N TRP A 187 2.13 9.68 -21.75
CA TRP A 187 2.33 9.02 -20.44
C TRP A 187 3.17 9.83 -19.43
N GLN A 188 3.33 11.13 -19.67
CA GLN A 188 3.90 12.06 -18.72
C GLN A 188 2.77 12.49 -17.78
N PRO A 189 2.74 11.99 -16.52
CA PRO A 189 1.74 12.45 -15.59
C PRO A 189 1.87 13.98 -15.44
N PRO A 190 0.78 14.73 -15.22
CA PRO A 190 0.91 16.11 -14.78
C PRO A 190 1.83 16.10 -13.57
N ASP A 191 2.88 16.93 -13.61
CA ASP A 191 4.07 16.89 -12.75
C ASP A 191 3.78 17.06 -11.24
N THR A 192 2.51 17.12 -10.83
CA THR A 192 2.09 17.38 -9.46
C THR A 192 1.13 16.31 -8.92
N LEU A 193 1.46 15.77 -7.75
CA LEU A 193 0.63 14.86 -6.95
C LEU A 193 -0.79 15.43 -6.74
N ALA A 194 -0.91 16.75 -6.58
CA ALA A 194 -2.19 17.44 -6.42
C ALA A 194 -3.12 17.25 -7.62
N GLY A 195 -2.60 17.27 -8.85
CA GLY A 195 -3.39 17.05 -10.06
C GLY A 195 -3.96 15.63 -10.18
N ASN A 196 -3.20 14.62 -9.73
CA ASN A 196 -3.69 13.24 -9.70
C ASN A 196 -4.77 13.03 -8.63
N ILE A 197 -4.61 13.67 -7.46
CA ILE A 197 -5.62 13.63 -6.39
C ILE A 197 -6.90 14.34 -6.85
N ALA A 198 -6.79 15.51 -7.47
CA ALA A 198 -7.95 16.24 -8.01
C ALA A 198 -8.72 15.42 -9.05
N ALA A 199 -8.03 14.74 -9.97
CA ALA A 199 -8.67 13.88 -10.96
C ALA A 199 -9.44 12.71 -10.30
N PHE A 200 -8.88 12.11 -9.25
CA PHE A 200 -9.54 11.07 -8.47
C PHE A 200 -10.79 11.60 -7.75
N ILE A 201 -10.70 12.77 -7.10
CA ILE A 201 -11.84 13.39 -6.40
C ILE A 201 -12.96 13.69 -7.40
N THR A 202 -12.63 14.29 -8.55
CA THR A 202 -13.62 14.63 -9.59
C THR A 202 -14.31 13.38 -10.13
N GLY A 203 -13.55 12.36 -10.54
CA GLY A 203 -14.13 11.11 -11.07
C GLY A 203 -15.02 10.41 -10.04
N THR A 204 -14.60 10.38 -8.78
CA THR A 204 -15.39 9.77 -7.70
C THR A 204 -16.64 10.59 -7.37
N THR A 205 -16.55 11.92 -7.43
CA THR A 205 -17.69 12.83 -7.23
C THR A 205 -18.78 12.60 -8.26
N HIS A 206 -18.43 12.29 -9.51
CA HIS A 206 -19.42 11.93 -10.54
C HIS A 206 -20.23 10.68 -10.17
N PHE A 207 -19.57 9.61 -9.71
CA PHE A 207 -20.27 8.40 -9.26
C PHE A 207 -21.17 8.65 -8.06
N LEU A 208 -20.71 9.41 -7.07
CA LEU A 208 -21.51 9.73 -5.89
C LEU A 208 -22.68 10.65 -6.24
N SER A 209 -22.52 11.54 -7.21
CA SER A 209 -23.62 12.41 -7.67
C SER A 209 -24.75 11.60 -8.31
N ALA A 210 -24.45 10.48 -8.97
CA ALA A 210 -25.46 9.57 -9.51
C ALA A 210 -26.32 8.88 -8.43
N ILE A 211 -25.83 8.81 -7.20
CA ILE A 211 -26.57 8.26 -6.04
C ILE A 211 -27.46 9.34 -5.38
N GLY A 212 -27.33 10.60 -5.81
CA GLY A 212 -28.09 11.72 -5.27
C GLY A 212 -27.34 12.61 -4.27
N PHE A 213 -26.02 12.41 -4.10
CA PHE A 213 -25.21 13.34 -3.31
C PHE A 213 -25.00 14.65 -4.08
N SER A 214 -25.03 15.78 -3.37
CA SER A 214 -24.62 17.05 -3.99
C SER A 214 -23.12 17.01 -4.32
N PRO A 215 -22.67 17.59 -5.45
CA PRO A 215 -21.26 17.53 -5.85
C PRO A 215 -20.30 18.06 -4.78
N GLY A 216 -20.71 19.10 -4.04
CA GLY A 216 -19.94 19.66 -2.93
C GLY A 216 -19.79 18.68 -1.76
N LEU A 217 -20.88 17.99 -1.37
CA LEU A 217 -20.84 17.00 -0.30
C LEU A 217 -20.06 15.75 -0.71
N ALA A 218 -20.22 15.29 -1.95
CA ALA A 218 -19.48 14.17 -2.51
C ALA A 218 -17.97 14.45 -2.55
N ALA A 219 -17.55 15.61 -3.06
CA ALA A 219 -16.14 16.00 -3.09
C ALA A 219 -15.55 16.11 -1.67
N ALA A 220 -16.28 16.69 -0.72
CA ALA A 220 -15.86 16.78 0.68
C ALA A 220 -15.72 15.38 1.31
N ALA A 221 -16.71 14.49 1.12
CA ALA A 221 -16.69 13.14 1.66
C ALA A 221 -15.53 12.29 1.11
N VAL A 222 -15.25 12.38 -0.19
CA VAL A 222 -14.12 11.70 -0.84
C VAL A 222 -12.78 12.26 -0.34
N THR A 223 -12.69 13.57 -0.16
CA THR A 223 -11.48 14.21 0.38
C THR A 223 -11.19 13.72 1.80
N VAL A 224 -12.20 13.74 2.68
CA VAL A 224 -12.08 13.22 4.05
C VAL A 224 -11.69 11.75 4.02
N LEU A 225 -12.32 10.94 3.17
CA LEU A 225 -11.99 9.53 3.02
C LEU A 225 -10.50 9.31 2.69
N MET A 226 -9.96 10.04 1.70
CA MET A 226 -8.56 9.93 1.31
C MET A 226 -7.60 10.36 2.42
N VAL A 227 -7.92 11.47 3.11
CA VAL A 227 -7.11 11.99 4.21
C VAL A 227 -7.11 11.01 5.38
N SER A 228 -8.27 10.49 5.79
CA SER A 228 -8.37 9.49 6.84
C SER A 228 -7.59 8.22 6.50
N PHE A 229 -7.69 7.72 5.26
CA PHE A 229 -6.90 6.56 4.81
C PHE A 229 -5.39 6.80 4.91
N ALA A 230 -4.92 7.97 4.45
CA ALA A 230 -3.52 8.34 4.53
C ALA A 230 -3.04 8.46 6.00
N LEU A 231 -3.83 9.11 6.86
CA LEU A 231 -3.46 9.29 8.26
C LEU A 231 -3.43 7.95 9.04
N THR A 232 -4.39 7.05 8.82
CA THR A 232 -4.36 5.70 9.43
C THR A 232 -3.13 4.89 8.98
N SER A 233 -2.72 5.06 7.71
CA SER A 233 -1.50 4.45 7.18
C SER A 233 -0.25 5.01 7.88
N ILE A 234 -0.20 6.32 8.16
CA ILE A 234 0.88 6.96 8.92
C ILE A 234 0.97 6.44 10.35
N ASP A 235 -0.14 6.37 11.08
CA ASP A 235 -0.13 5.85 12.46
C ASP A 235 0.41 4.41 12.50
N SER A 236 -0.10 3.54 11.63
CA SER A 236 0.29 2.13 11.57
C SER A 236 1.78 1.95 11.24
N ALA A 237 2.25 2.62 10.19
CA ALA A 237 3.64 2.51 9.77
C ALA A 237 4.62 3.19 10.74
N THR A 238 4.25 4.30 11.40
CA THR A 238 5.10 4.90 12.44
C THR A 238 5.29 3.93 13.61
N ARG A 239 4.24 3.20 14.00
CA ARG A 239 4.34 2.14 15.03
C ARG A 239 5.24 1.00 14.57
N LEU A 240 5.10 0.53 13.33
CA LEU A 240 5.93 -0.53 12.77
C LEU A 240 7.41 -0.13 12.66
N LEU A 241 7.70 1.11 12.25
CA LEU A 241 9.06 1.63 12.19
C LEU A 241 9.70 1.65 13.58
N ARG A 242 8.96 2.09 14.59
CA ARG A 242 9.40 2.04 15.99
C ARG A 242 9.71 0.60 16.44
N TYR A 243 8.85 -0.35 16.13
CA TYR A 243 9.09 -1.76 16.47
C TYR A 243 10.32 -2.31 15.74
N ASN A 244 10.51 -1.98 14.47
CA ASN A 244 11.67 -2.37 13.71
C ASN A 244 12.98 -1.77 14.28
N VAL A 245 12.99 -0.49 14.64
CA VAL A 245 14.15 0.15 15.29
C VAL A 245 14.48 -0.53 16.62
N ALA A 246 13.46 -0.87 17.42
CA ALA A 246 13.66 -1.61 18.66
C ALA A 246 14.22 -3.02 18.43
N GLU A 247 13.76 -3.73 17.40
CA GLU A 247 14.25 -5.07 17.04
C GLU A 247 15.69 -5.05 16.48
N VAL A 248 16.04 -4.01 15.71
CA VAL A 248 17.42 -3.72 15.30
C VAL A 248 18.29 -3.47 16.53
N GLY A 249 17.82 -2.66 17.48
CA GLY A 249 18.49 -2.41 18.76
C GLY A 249 18.75 -3.68 19.57
N GLY A 250 17.76 -4.58 19.63
CA GLY A 250 17.90 -5.91 20.23
C GLY A 250 18.94 -6.78 19.54
N THR A 251 18.98 -6.74 18.21
CA THR A 251 19.92 -7.54 17.40
C THR A 251 21.37 -7.03 17.52
N LEU A 252 21.55 -5.70 17.60
CA LEU A 252 22.87 -5.06 17.73
C LEU A 252 23.35 -4.98 19.19
N GLY A 253 22.55 -5.38 20.18
CA GLY A 253 22.88 -5.26 21.59
C GLY A 253 22.88 -3.83 22.13
N VAL A 254 22.20 -2.89 21.44
CA VAL A 254 22.14 -1.48 21.83
C VAL A 254 20.84 -1.22 22.60
N GLU A 255 20.92 -1.20 23.94
CA GLU A 255 19.76 -1.00 24.82
C GLU A 255 19.03 0.33 24.59
N LEU A 256 19.75 1.38 24.18
CA LEU A 256 19.18 2.70 23.90
C LEU A 256 18.13 2.65 22.78
N LEU A 257 18.36 1.83 21.75
CA LEU A 257 17.43 1.67 20.62
C LEU A 257 16.20 0.84 20.99
N GLN A 258 16.25 0.05 22.06
CA GLN A 258 15.10 -0.71 22.57
C GLN A 258 14.11 0.17 23.34
N ASN A 259 14.53 1.36 23.78
CA ASN A 259 13.66 2.28 24.48
C ASN A 259 12.58 2.83 23.54
N LYS A 260 11.31 2.66 23.93
CA LYS A 260 10.14 3.07 23.14
C LYS A 260 10.19 4.55 22.72
N TYR A 261 10.74 5.45 23.55
CA TYR A 261 10.79 6.88 23.26
C TYR A 261 11.89 7.21 22.26
N VAL A 262 13.09 6.61 22.41
CA VAL A 262 14.20 6.80 21.49
C VAL A 262 13.87 6.21 20.12
N ALA A 263 13.32 4.99 20.08
CA ALA A 263 12.89 4.35 18.84
C ALA A 263 11.81 5.18 18.12
N SER A 264 10.87 5.78 18.86
CA SER A 264 9.87 6.69 18.29
C SER A 264 10.52 7.96 17.72
N ALA A 265 11.45 8.57 18.45
CA ALA A 265 12.14 9.77 18.00
C ALA A 265 12.93 9.52 16.71
N ILE A 266 13.62 8.38 16.61
CA ILE A 266 14.33 7.96 15.39
C ILE A 266 13.34 7.73 14.25
N ALA A 267 12.23 7.03 14.49
CA ALA A 267 11.21 6.77 13.48
C ALA A 267 10.63 8.07 12.89
N VAL A 268 10.30 9.04 13.75
CA VAL A 268 9.78 10.36 13.34
C VAL A 268 10.86 11.19 12.64
N ALA A 269 12.10 11.21 13.15
CA ALA A 269 13.21 11.94 12.55
C ALA A 269 13.58 11.40 11.16
N ALA A 270 13.63 10.07 11.00
CA ALA A 270 13.86 9.41 9.72
C ALA A 270 12.76 9.78 8.71
N SER A 271 11.50 9.77 9.14
CA SER A 271 10.34 10.16 8.32
C SER A 271 10.39 11.64 7.91
N GLY A 272 10.79 12.54 8.82
CA GLY A 272 10.90 13.98 8.59
C GLY A 272 12.10 14.40 7.72
N SER A 273 13.17 13.60 7.69
CA SER A 273 14.39 13.88 6.91
C SER A 273 14.15 13.91 5.38
N SER A 274 13.06 13.28 4.92
CA SER A 274 12.59 13.31 3.54
C SER A 274 12.19 14.71 3.04
N ARG A 275 12.06 15.70 3.94
CA ARG A 275 11.72 17.10 3.63
C ARG A 275 12.94 17.99 3.29
N SER A 276 14.15 17.44 3.28
CA SER A 276 15.38 18.20 2.99
C SER A 276 15.38 18.76 1.56
N SER A 277 15.96 19.95 1.38
CA SER A 277 15.94 20.75 0.14
C SER A 277 16.45 20.03 -1.11
N ARG A 278 17.24 18.97 -0.95
CA ARG A 278 17.80 18.17 -2.05
C ARG A 278 16.77 17.28 -2.75
N TRP A 279 15.68 16.92 -2.07
CA TRP A 279 14.57 16.15 -2.64
C TRP A 279 13.54 17.02 -3.37
N ARG A 280 13.61 18.36 -3.25
CA ARG A 280 12.65 19.28 -3.91
C ARG A 280 12.93 19.49 -5.40
N ALA A 281 14.14 19.19 -5.88
CA ALA A 281 14.58 19.53 -7.22
C ALA A 281 14.04 18.61 -8.33
N SER A 282 13.52 17.43 -7.97
CA SER A 282 12.99 16.45 -8.92
C SER A 282 11.76 15.81 -8.29
N SER A 283 10.55 16.06 -8.81
CA SER A 283 9.27 15.40 -8.47
C SER A 283 9.32 14.40 -7.28
N PRO A 284 9.50 14.88 -6.02
CA PRO A 284 9.96 14.05 -4.90
C PRO A 284 9.10 12.82 -4.65
N GLY A 285 7.78 12.97 -4.84
CA GLY A 285 6.82 11.90 -4.62
C GLY A 285 7.01 10.72 -5.57
N LEU A 286 7.35 10.94 -6.84
CA LEU A 286 7.49 9.85 -7.81
C LEU A 286 8.74 9.02 -7.54
N VAL A 287 9.86 9.67 -7.25
CA VAL A 287 11.12 8.98 -6.90
C VAL A 287 10.97 8.21 -5.59
N LEU A 288 10.37 8.83 -4.56
CA LEU A 288 10.08 8.16 -3.30
C LEU A 288 9.14 6.96 -3.50
N TRP A 289 8.10 7.11 -4.34
CA TRP A 289 7.18 6.02 -4.66
C TRP A 289 7.86 4.87 -5.39
N GLN A 290 8.75 5.16 -6.35
CA GLN A 290 9.51 4.14 -7.05
C GLN A 290 10.49 3.39 -6.13
N LEU A 291 11.19 4.09 -5.25
CA LEU A 291 12.07 3.48 -4.25
C LEU A 291 11.27 2.65 -3.24
N PHE A 292 10.12 3.15 -2.80
CA PHE A 292 9.19 2.42 -1.94
C PHE A 292 8.72 1.14 -2.64
N GLY A 293 8.19 1.25 -3.86
CA GLY A 293 7.66 0.11 -4.60
C GLY A 293 8.72 -0.95 -4.90
N THR A 294 9.95 -0.56 -5.29
CA THR A 294 11.05 -1.51 -5.51
C THR A 294 11.45 -2.22 -4.22
N THR A 295 11.62 -1.48 -3.11
CA THR A 295 11.94 -2.07 -1.79
C THR A 295 10.82 -3.00 -1.32
N ASN A 296 9.56 -2.64 -1.57
CA ASN A 296 8.38 -3.44 -1.22
C ASN A 296 8.39 -4.79 -1.94
N GLN A 297 8.75 -4.80 -3.23
CA GLN A 297 8.79 -6.03 -4.02
C GLN A 297 9.95 -6.94 -3.65
N VAL A 298 11.13 -6.38 -3.32
CA VAL A 298 12.25 -7.17 -2.79
C VAL A 298 11.84 -7.86 -1.49
N LEU A 299 11.19 -7.13 -0.58
CA LEU A 299 10.72 -7.70 0.67
C LEU A 299 9.60 -8.72 0.45
N ALA A 300 8.72 -8.49 -0.54
CA ALA A 300 7.68 -9.43 -0.92
C ALA A 300 8.28 -10.77 -1.37
N ALA A 301 9.27 -10.72 -2.25
CA ALA A 301 9.99 -11.91 -2.73
C ALA A 301 10.66 -12.67 -1.58
N LEU A 302 11.30 -11.96 -0.66
CA LEU A 302 11.92 -12.57 0.52
C LEU A 302 10.90 -13.21 1.46
N ALA A 303 9.74 -12.58 1.66
CA ALA A 303 8.65 -13.15 2.44
C ALA A 303 8.11 -14.44 1.81
N LEU A 304 7.88 -14.44 0.49
CA LEU A 304 7.47 -15.63 -0.25
C LEU A 304 8.50 -16.75 -0.15
N LEU A 305 9.80 -16.43 -0.23
CA LEU A 305 10.88 -17.39 -0.04
C LEU A 305 10.82 -18.02 1.36
N ALA A 306 10.67 -17.20 2.41
CA ALA A 306 10.57 -17.68 3.78
C ALA A 306 9.35 -18.60 3.97
N ILE A 307 8.20 -18.26 3.40
CA ILE A 307 6.99 -19.11 3.42
C ILE A 307 7.24 -20.44 2.69
N THR A 308 7.87 -20.38 1.52
CA THR A 308 8.16 -21.55 0.68
C THR A 308 9.13 -22.51 1.36
N VAL A 309 10.12 -21.99 2.10
CA VAL A 309 11.06 -22.83 2.88
C VAL A 309 10.41 -23.38 4.14
N TYR A 310 9.52 -22.63 4.78
CA TYR A 310 8.85 -23.04 6.01
C TYR A 310 7.86 -24.21 5.80
N CYS A 311 7.07 -24.19 4.71
CA CYS A 311 6.02 -25.19 4.48
C CYS A 311 6.53 -26.64 4.41
N PRO A 312 7.59 -26.98 3.64
CA PRO A 312 8.10 -28.35 3.54
C PRO A 312 8.73 -28.89 4.82
N GLN A 313 9.41 -28.04 5.60
CA GLN A 313 10.18 -28.46 6.79
C GLN A 313 9.30 -29.01 7.92
N ARG A 314 8.01 -28.64 7.96
CA ARG A 314 7.05 -29.11 8.98
C ARG A 314 6.12 -30.22 8.52
N THR A 315 6.07 -30.55 7.22
CA THR A 315 5.44 -31.78 6.75
C THR A 315 6.28 -33.02 7.01
N ALA A 316 7.55 -32.85 7.41
CA ALA A 316 8.47 -33.93 7.74
C ALA A 316 8.51 -34.28 9.25
N ASP A 317 7.85 -33.46 10.10
CA ASP A 317 7.68 -33.65 11.55
C ASP A 317 6.24 -34.07 11.87
#